data_AF-A0A2J5IA19-F1
#
_entry.id   AF-A0A2J5IA19-F1
#
_cell.length_a   1.000
_cell.length_b   1.000
_cell.length_c   1.000
_cell.angle_alpha   90.00
_cell.angle_beta   90.00
_cell.angle_gamma   90.00
#
_symmetry.space_group_name_H-M   'P 1'
#
loop_
_entity.id
_entity.type
_entity.pdbx_description
1 polymer ?
#
loop_
_entity_poly.entity_id
_entity_poly.type
_entity_poly.pdbx_seq_one_letter_code
_entity_poly.pdbx_strand_id
1 'polypeptide(L)'
;MRLLDLSSTPAPAVPPGVCAGLFIYNSSASESDIEILTHDPPTMAHYANQPDYDPVTDAIIPGSMVVVPDLPRPWTEWSTHRLDWVPGESAWYADGRLVARLAYGVMQTDGRPILNLWSDGGGWTGDMPVGSSVGMAIEWVQLAYNMSTDSVGQCETVCDVELMV
;
A
#
# COMPACT_ATOMS: atom_id res chain seq x y z
N MET A 1 3.03 -9.15 2.50
CA MET A 1 4.22 -8.34 2.85
C MET A 1 4.44 -8.36 4.35
N ARG A 2 5.64 -7.99 4.81
CA ARG A 2 5.93 -7.59 6.19
C ARG A 2 7.11 -6.62 6.23
N LEU A 3 7.19 -5.78 7.26
CA LEU A 3 8.36 -4.93 7.51
C LEU A 3 9.25 -5.52 8.60
N LEU A 4 10.56 -5.31 8.45
CA LEU A 4 11.60 -5.94 9.27
C LEU A 4 12.66 -4.92 9.68
N ASP A 5 13.23 -5.11 10.86
CA ASP A 5 14.46 -4.44 11.27
C ASP A 5 15.67 -5.14 10.64
N LEU A 6 16.40 -4.42 9.80
CA LEU A 6 17.64 -4.87 9.14
C LEU A 6 18.89 -4.20 9.73
N SER A 7 18.75 -3.50 10.86
CA SER A 7 19.86 -2.84 11.54
C SER A 7 20.93 -3.86 11.95
N SER A 8 22.19 -3.41 12.05
CA SER A 8 23.30 -4.28 12.46
C SER A 8 23.13 -4.84 13.89
N THR A 9 22.35 -4.14 14.72
CA THR A 9 21.93 -4.59 16.05
C THR A 9 20.39 -4.51 16.12
N PRO A 10 19.66 -5.55 15.67
CA PRO A 10 18.21 -5.50 15.60
C PRO A 10 17.56 -5.31 16.97
N ALA A 11 16.57 -4.43 17.05
CA ALA A 11 15.74 -4.25 18.22
C ALA A 11 14.51 -5.20 18.17
N PRO A 12 13.78 -5.38 19.29
CA PRO A 12 12.53 -6.16 19.29
C PRO A 12 11.42 -5.57 18.41
N ALA A 13 11.49 -4.28 18.09
CA ALA A 13 10.53 -3.58 17.26
C ALA A 13 11.22 -2.97 16.04
N VAL A 14 10.51 -2.90 14.92
CA VAL A 14 11.01 -2.23 13.71
C VAL A 14 11.19 -0.74 14.00
N PRO A 15 12.34 -0.13 13.64
CA PRO A 15 12.58 1.30 13.82
C PRO A 15 11.51 2.17 13.14
N PRO A 16 11.09 3.29 13.77
CA PRO A 16 10.21 4.26 13.14
C PRO A 16 10.95 5.05 12.05
N GLY A 17 10.24 5.93 11.34
CA GLY A 17 10.84 6.87 10.39
C GLY A 17 10.72 6.48 8.92
N VAL A 18 9.88 5.50 8.59
CA VAL A 18 9.80 4.90 7.26
C VAL A 18 8.34 4.71 6.85
N CYS A 19 8.00 5.10 5.63
CA CYS A 19 6.77 4.71 4.94
C CYS A 19 7.04 3.56 3.96
N ALA A 20 6.27 2.49 4.08
CA ALA A 20 6.15 1.45 3.07
C ALA A 20 4.91 1.72 2.21
N GLY A 21 5.13 1.96 0.92
CA GLY A 21 4.10 2.34 -0.02
C GLY A 21 3.81 1.25 -1.05
N LEU A 22 2.54 0.94 -1.24
CA LEU A 22 2.04 0.04 -2.28
C LEU A 22 0.93 0.76 -3.04
N PHE A 23 1.18 1.06 -4.31
CA PHE A 23 0.34 1.95 -5.09
C PHE A 23 -0.09 1.32 -6.41
N ILE A 24 -1.25 1.73 -6.90
CA ILE A 24 -1.49 1.78 -8.35
C ILE A 24 -1.35 3.24 -8.76
N TYR A 25 -0.34 3.54 -9.59
CA TYR A 25 0.00 4.91 -9.96
C TYR A 25 -0.14 5.15 -11.46
N ASN A 26 -0.82 6.23 -11.83
CA ASN A 26 -0.78 6.79 -13.18
C ASN A 26 -0.16 8.20 -13.18
N SER A 27 -0.64 9.06 -12.29
CA SER A 27 -0.20 10.45 -12.12
C SER A 27 -0.56 10.93 -10.70
N SER A 28 -0.11 12.13 -10.32
CA SER A 28 -0.42 12.74 -9.01
C SER A 28 -1.91 12.98 -8.72
N ALA A 29 -2.79 12.77 -9.69
CA ALA A 29 -4.25 12.92 -9.54
C ALA A 29 -5.01 11.62 -9.86
N SER A 30 -4.28 10.51 -10.06
CA SER A 30 -4.84 9.20 -10.37
C SER A 30 -3.88 8.17 -9.78
N GLU A 31 -4.09 7.92 -8.49
CA GLU A 31 -3.31 7.00 -7.68
C GLU A 31 -4.17 6.46 -6.54
N SER A 32 -3.96 5.18 -6.18
CA SER A 32 -4.61 4.50 -5.06
C SER A 32 -3.55 3.87 -4.17
N ASP A 33 -3.63 4.16 -2.88
CA ASP A 33 -2.54 3.97 -1.92
C ASP A 33 -2.86 2.91 -0.87
N ILE A 34 -1.83 2.18 -0.48
CA ILE A 34 -1.72 1.48 0.80
C ILE A 34 -0.39 1.92 1.40
N GLU A 35 -0.45 2.65 2.50
CA GLU A 35 0.73 3.15 3.20
C GLU A 35 0.77 2.62 4.63
N ILE A 36 1.95 2.12 5.01
CA ILE A 36 2.24 1.67 6.37
C ILE A 36 3.39 2.51 6.90
N LEU A 37 3.14 3.21 8.00
CA LEU A 37 4.12 4.03 8.68
C LEU A 37 4.69 3.26 9.87
N THR A 38 6.00 3.11 9.90
CA THR A 38 6.68 2.35 10.97
C THR A 38 6.62 3.03 12.33
N HIS A 39 6.28 4.33 12.38
CA HIS A 39 6.04 5.04 13.63
C HIS A 39 4.62 4.84 14.19
N ASP A 40 3.69 4.32 13.38
CA ASP A 40 2.33 4.03 13.80
C ASP A 40 2.24 2.67 14.52
N PRO A 41 1.15 2.41 15.27
CA PRO A 41 0.89 1.09 15.81
C PRO A 41 1.01 0.01 14.72
N PRO A 42 1.56 -1.18 15.02
CA PRO A 42 1.71 -2.26 14.05
C PRO A 42 0.42 -2.71 13.36
N THR A 43 -0.75 -2.41 13.93
CA THR A 43 -2.07 -2.73 13.39
C THR A 43 -2.68 -1.58 12.59
N MET A 44 -1.91 -0.55 12.25
CA MET A 44 -2.42 0.61 11.51
C MET A 44 -1.94 0.62 10.06
N ALA A 45 -2.83 1.02 9.15
CA ALA A 45 -2.50 1.38 7.78
C ALA A 45 -3.37 2.54 7.28
N HIS A 46 -2.86 3.24 6.29
CA HIS A 46 -3.49 4.35 5.60
C HIS A 46 -3.87 3.91 4.19
N TYR A 47 -5.09 4.23 3.79
CA TYR A 47 -5.62 3.92 2.47
C TYR A 47 -6.14 5.21 1.85
N ALA A 48 -5.73 5.53 0.63
CA ALA A 48 -6.11 6.77 -0.01
C ALA A 48 -6.33 6.62 -1.51
N ASN A 49 -7.08 7.56 -2.07
CA ASN A 49 -7.09 7.85 -3.50
C ASN A 49 -6.64 9.31 -3.67
N GLN A 50 -5.66 9.53 -4.55
CA GLN A 50 -5.11 10.85 -4.81
C GLN A 50 -6.00 11.70 -5.73
N PRO A 51 -6.01 13.04 -5.57
CA PRO A 51 -5.34 13.79 -4.51
C PRO A 51 -6.07 13.63 -3.18
N ASP A 52 -5.33 13.43 -2.09
CA ASP A 52 -5.90 13.29 -0.75
C ASP A 52 -5.82 14.56 0.09
N TYR A 53 -5.03 15.55 -0.33
CA TYR A 53 -4.98 16.90 0.24
C TYR A 53 -5.35 17.98 -0.78
N ASP A 54 -5.98 19.05 -0.29
CA ASP A 54 -6.18 20.27 -1.06
C ASP A 54 -4.84 21.04 -1.18
N PRO A 55 -4.34 21.31 -2.40
CA PRO A 55 -3.00 21.86 -2.61
C PRO A 55 -2.85 23.33 -2.17
N VAL A 56 -3.94 24.00 -1.80
CA VAL A 56 -3.93 25.41 -1.36
C VAL A 56 -4.00 25.51 0.17
N THR A 57 -4.85 24.69 0.78
CA THR A 57 -5.13 24.73 2.22
C THR A 57 -4.37 23.68 3.03
N ASP A 58 -3.76 22.70 2.34
CA ASP A 58 -3.08 21.55 2.96
C ASP A 58 -4.00 20.74 3.88
N ALA A 59 -5.31 20.76 3.58
CA ALA A 59 -6.33 20.04 4.34
C ALA A 59 -6.70 18.74 3.63
N ILE A 60 -6.94 17.68 4.42
CA ILE A 60 -7.44 16.40 3.91
C ILE A 60 -8.76 16.62 3.17
N ILE A 61 -8.86 16.08 1.97
CA ILE A 61 -10.09 16.09 1.17
C ILE A 61 -11.08 15.08 1.78
N PRO A 62 -12.33 15.48 2.08
CA PRO A 62 -13.28 14.56 2.70
C PRO A 62 -13.53 13.30 1.85
N GLY A 63 -13.24 12.13 2.43
CA GLY A 63 -13.45 10.83 1.80
C GLY A 63 -12.33 10.41 0.83
N SER A 64 -11.22 11.13 0.75
CA SER A 64 -10.05 10.74 -0.04
C SER A 64 -9.17 9.70 0.64
N MET A 65 -9.23 9.60 1.97
CA MET A 65 -8.44 8.65 2.75
C MET A 65 -9.21 8.03 3.92
N VAL A 66 -8.72 6.89 4.40
CA VAL A 66 -9.16 6.19 5.61
C VAL A 66 -7.94 5.68 6.36
N VAL A 67 -7.86 6.00 7.65
CA VAL A 67 -6.90 5.40 8.57
C VAL A 67 -7.57 4.23 9.28
N VAL A 68 -7.03 3.02 9.10
CA VAL A 68 -7.54 1.80 9.74
C VAL A 68 -6.62 1.44 10.90
N PRO A 69 -7.07 1.53 12.17
CA PRO A 69 -6.21 1.33 13.33
C PRO A 69 -6.12 -0.14 13.80
N ASP A 70 -6.90 -1.04 13.21
CA ASP A 70 -7.18 -2.38 13.74
C ASP A 70 -6.98 -3.53 12.73
N LEU A 71 -5.93 -3.46 11.90
CA LEU A 71 -5.59 -4.51 10.93
C LEU A 71 -5.65 -5.92 11.56
N PRO A 72 -6.11 -6.94 10.81
CA PRO A 72 -6.24 -8.31 11.32
C PRO A 72 -4.94 -8.89 11.87
N ARG A 73 -3.80 -8.46 11.31
CA ARG A 73 -2.46 -8.82 11.71
C ARG A 73 -1.56 -7.58 11.71
N PRO A 74 -0.55 -7.53 12.58
CA PRO A 74 0.41 -6.46 12.56
C PRO A 74 1.24 -6.50 11.27
N TRP A 75 1.66 -5.34 10.75
CA TRP A 75 2.47 -5.25 9.52
C TRP A 75 3.90 -5.82 9.66
N THR A 76 4.30 -6.21 10.87
CA THR A 76 5.53 -6.98 11.14
C THR A 76 5.38 -8.48 10.86
N GLU A 77 4.15 -8.96 10.67
CA GLU A 77 3.82 -10.34 10.29
C GLU A 77 3.40 -10.42 8.81
N TRP A 78 3.46 -11.63 8.24
CA TRP A 78 3.01 -11.85 6.87
C TRP A 78 1.50 -11.60 6.75
N SER A 79 1.17 -10.53 6.02
CA SER A 79 -0.21 -10.14 5.70
C SER A 79 -0.39 -9.99 4.18
N THR A 80 -1.60 -10.28 3.71
CA THR A 80 -2.02 -9.99 2.34
C THR A 80 -2.80 -8.70 2.29
N HIS A 81 -2.29 -7.72 1.55
CA HIS A 81 -3.00 -6.49 1.23
C HIS A 81 -3.53 -6.58 -0.21
N ARG A 82 -4.76 -6.15 -0.43
CA ARG A 82 -5.43 -6.18 -1.75
C ARG A 82 -6.22 -4.91 -1.96
N LEU A 83 -6.12 -4.36 -3.17
CA LEU A 83 -7.00 -3.33 -3.69
C LEU A 83 -7.87 -3.94 -4.78
N ASP A 84 -9.19 -3.86 -4.60
CA ASP A 84 -10.14 -3.99 -5.69
C ASP A 84 -10.46 -2.60 -6.22
N TRP A 85 -10.13 -2.39 -7.49
CA TRP A 85 -10.44 -1.15 -8.20
C TRP A 85 -11.38 -1.46 -9.35
N VAL A 86 -12.60 -0.92 -9.24
CA VAL A 86 -13.67 -1.06 -10.23
C VAL A 86 -14.30 0.31 -10.50
N PRO A 87 -15.08 0.48 -11.58
CA PRO A 87 -15.73 1.76 -11.85
C PRO A 87 -16.55 2.25 -10.65
N GLY A 88 -16.14 3.38 -10.07
CA GLY A 88 -16.84 4.05 -8.96
C GLY A 88 -16.47 3.57 -7.55
N GLU A 89 -15.61 2.57 -7.39
CA GLU A 89 -15.19 2.09 -6.07
C GLU A 89 -13.72 1.63 -6.05
N SER A 90 -12.99 2.10 -5.03
CA SER A 90 -11.75 1.48 -4.54
C SER A 90 -12.07 0.79 -3.20
N ALA A 91 -11.83 -0.52 -3.11
CA ALA A 91 -12.07 -1.30 -1.90
C ALA A 91 -10.79 -2.03 -1.47
N TRP A 92 -10.36 -1.79 -0.23
CA TRP A 92 -9.15 -2.39 0.31
C TRP A 92 -9.46 -3.52 1.27
N TYR A 93 -8.63 -4.54 1.19
CA TYR A 93 -8.70 -5.72 2.05
C TYR A 93 -7.34 -5.96 2.70
N ALA A 94 -7.36 -6.36 3.97
CA ALA A 94 -6.23 -6.93 4.68
C ALA A 94 -6.62 -8.34 5.12
N ASP A 95 -5.84 -9.34 4.72
CA ASP A 95 -6.09 -10.77 5.00
C ASP A 95 -7.52 -11.23 4.66
N GLY A 96 -8.04 -10.72 3.54
CA GLY A 96 -9.40 -11.01 3.07
C GLY A 96 -10.53 -10.27 3.81
N ARG A 97 -10.23 -9.54 4.88
CA ARG A 97 -11.18 -8.64 5.56
C ARG A 97 -11.25 -7.31 4.81
N LEU A 98 -12.45 -6.89 4.43
CA LEU A 98 -12.67 -5.53 3.93
C LEU A 98 -12.35 -4.52 5.04
N VAL A 99 -11.43 -3.60 4.78
CA VAL A 99 -10.97 -2.60 5.76
C VAL A 99 -11.31 -1.17 5.38
N ALA A 100 -11.40 -0.85 4.08
CA ALA A 100 -11.77 0.48 3.61
C ALA A 100 -12.50 0.41 2.28
N ARG A 101 -13.36 1.40 2.03
CA ARG A 101 -14.01 1.66 0.74
C ARG A 101 -14.07 3.15 0.48
N LEU A 102 -13.66 3.58 -0.70
CA LEU A 102 -13.71 4.97 -1.14
C LEU A 102 -14.39 5.07 -2.51
N ALA A 103 -15.21 6.11 -2.67
CA ALA A 103 -15.81 6.50 -3.95
C ALA A 103 -15.21 7.80 -4.51
N TYR A 104 -14.51 8.57 -3.68
CA TYR A 104 -13.73 9.72 -4.13
C TYR A 104 -12.43 9.27 -4.79
N GLY A 105 -11.97 9.99 -5.80
CA GLY A 105 -10.64 9.80 -6.40
C GLY A 105 -10.42 8.44 -7.06
N VAL A 106 -11.48 7.64 -7.27
CA VAL A 106 -11.36 6.33 -7.90
C VAL A 106 -10.78 6.51 -9.30
N MET A 107 -9.63 5.88 -9.54
CA MET A 107 -8.89 6.01 -10.79
C MET A 107 -9.78 5.69 -12.00
N GLN A 108 -9.62 6.46 -13.08
CA GLN A 108 -10.35 6.28 -14.35
C GLN A 108 -9.42 5.95 -15.52
N THR A 109 -8.11 5.89 -15.25
CA THR A 109 -7.05 5.66 -16.22
C THR A 109 -6.22 4.45 -15.80
N ASP A 110 -5.55 3.81 -16.75
CA ASP A 110 -4.63 2.70 -16.50
C ASP A 110 -3.54 3.10 -15.51
N GLY A 111 -3.06 2.18 -14.69
CA GLY A 111 -2.03 2.45 -13.70
C GLY A 111 -0.93 1.40 -13.71
N ARG A 112 0.17 1.69 -13.02
CA ARG A 112 1.26 0.75 -12.80
C ARG A 112 1.35 0.43 -11.32
N PRO A 113 1.54 -0.83 -10.93
CA PRO A 113 1.85 -1.16 -9.55
C PRO A 113 3.22 -0.60 -9.20
N ILE A 114 3.31 0.08 -8.07
CA ILE A 114 4.56 0.60 -7.51
C ILE A 114 4.67 0.11 -6.07
N LEU A 115 5.86 -0.35 -5.72
CA LEU A 115 6.23 -0.74 -4.37
C LEU A 115 7.45 0.10 -4.01
N ASN A 116 7.38 0.86 -2.92
CA ASN A 116 8.53 1.61 -2.44
C ASN A 116 8.64 1.53 -0.91
N LEU A 117 9.82 1.91 -0.44
CA LEU A 117 10.13 2.06 0.97
C LEU A 117 10.99 3.31 1.08
N TRP A 118 10.52 4.31 1.81
CA TRP A 118 11.16 5.61 1.84
C TRP A 118 11.09 6.26 3.21
N SER A 119 12.04 7.17 3.44
CA SER A 119 12.23 7.91 4.68
C SER A 119 12.75 9.28 4.31
N ASP A 120 12.18 10.33 4.89
CA ASP A 120 12.57 11.71 4.63
C ASP A 120 12.73 12.57 5.90
N GLY A 121 12.42 12.04 7.09
CA GLY A 121 12.40 12.82 8.33
C GLY A 121 11.24 13.82 8.41
N GLY A 122 10.30 13.76 7.46
CA GLY A 122 9.12 14.63 7.42
C GLY A 122 8.05 14.20 8.41
N GLY A 123 7.01 15.02 8.56
CA GLY A 123 5.90 14.73 9.47
C GLY A 123 5.14 13.43 9.13
N TRP A 124 5.19 12.98 7.88
CA TRP A 124 4.57 11.73 7.42
C TRP A 124 5.39 10.49 7.78
N THR A 125 6.69 10.46 7.46
CA THR A 125 7.50 9.28 7.76
C THR A 125 8.03 9.25 9.19
N GLY A 126 8.24 10.43 9.78
CA GLY A 126 8.94 10.60 11.04
C GLY A 126 10.47 10.46 10.92
N ASP A 127 11.16 10.60 12.05
CA ASP A 127 12.63 10.53 12.09
C ASP A 127 13.13 9.09 12.25
N MET A 128 13.93 8.62 11.29
CA MET A 128 14.62 7.33 11.40
C MET A 128 15.93 7.48 12.18
N PRO A 129 16.14 6.72 13.29
CA PRO A 129 17.37 6.84 14.07
C PRO A 129 18.62 6.45 13.28
N VAL A 130 19.71 7.21 13.45
CA VAL A 130 20.98 6.95 12.77
C VAL A 130 21.48 5.52 13.05
N GLY A 131 21.84 4.82 11.98
CA GLY A 131 22.30 3.42 12.06
C GLY A 131 21.18 2.38 12.00
N SER A 132 19.92 2.82 11.99
CA SER A 132 18.78 1.94 11.76
C SER A 132 18.64 1.57 10.28
N SER A 133 18.05 0.41 10.01
CA SER A 133 17.68 -0.02 8.67
C SER A 133 16.36 -0.78 8.72
N VAL A 134 15.46 -0.48 7.79
CA VAL A 134 14.17 -1.16 7.66
C VAL A 134 14.10 -1.81 6.29
N GLY A 135 13.57 -3.03 6.24
CA GLY A 135 13.31 -3.76 5.00
C GLY A 135 11.83 -4.03 4.79
N MET A 136 11.40 -4.01 3.53
CA MET A 136 10.09 -4.50 3.10
C MET A 136 10.27 -5.86 2.42
N ALA A 137 9.68 -6.90 2.99
CA ALA A 137 9.71 -8.24 2.43
C ALA A 137 8.39 -8.56 1.70
N ILE A 138 8.48 -9.11 0.49
CA ILE A 138 7.36 -9.42 -0.39
C ILE A 138 7.52 -10.86 -0.88
N GLU A 139 6.53 -11.71 -0.59
CA GLU A 139 6.52 -13.11 -1.08
C GLU A 139 5.97 -13.20 -2.50
N TRP A 140 4.94 -12.42 -2.82
CA TRP A 140 4.30 -12.44 -4.12
C TRP A 140 3.57 -11.12 -4.38
N VAL A 141 3.34 -10.86 -5.67
CA VAL A 141 2.46 -9.81 -6.17
C VAL A 141 1.55 -10.46 -7.21
N GLN A 142 0.25 -10.24 -7.10
CA GLN A 142 -0.74 -10.76 -8.05
C GLN A 142 -1.54 -9.60 -8.62
N LEU A 143 -1.71 -9.60 -9.94
CA LEU A 143 -2.51 -8.62 -10.66
C LEU A 143 -3.55 -9.39 -11.47
N ALA A 144 -4.81 -9.11 -11.22
CA ALA A 144 -5.93 -9.66 -11.98
C ALA A 144 -6.69 -8.49 -12.61
N TYR A 145 -6.96 -8.59 -13.91
CA TYR A 145 -7.71 -7.59 -14.67
C TYR A 145 -8.69 -8.27 -15.61
N ASN A 146 -9.76 -7.57 -15.97
CA ASN A 146 -10.75 -8.11 -16.88
C ASN A 146 -10.24 -8.04 -18.32
N MET A 147 -10.18 -9.18 -19.02
CA MET A 147 -9.84 -9.26 -20.43
C MET A 147 -11.14 -9.33 -21.24
N SER A 148 -11.85 -8.21 -21.42
CA SER A 148 -13.19 -8.26 -22.03
C SER A 148 -13.23 -8.30 -23.57
N THR A 149 -12.12 -8.61 -24.27
CA THR A 149 -12.12 -8.64 -25.76
C THR A 149 -11.27 -9.70 -26.46
N ASP A 150 -10.52 -10.56 -25.76
CA ASP A 150 -9.76 -11.60 -26.47
C ASP A 150 -10.64 -12.84 -26.68
N SER A 151 -11.00 -13.06 -27.94
CA SER A 151 -11.61 -14.28 -28.46
C SER A 151 -11.00 -15.50 -27.78
N VAL A 152 -11.80 -16.27 -27.03
CA VAL A 152 -11.51 -17.55 -26.37
C VAL A 152 -10.13 -18.12 -26.72
N GLY A 153 -9.10 -17.47 -26.19
CA GLY A 153 -7.75 -17.97 -26.10
C GLY A 153 -7.71 -18.63 -24.74
N GLN A 154 -7.16 -19.83 -24.68
CA GLN A 154 -6.93 -20.60 -23.47
C GLN A 154 -6.64 -19.65 -22.28
N CYS A 155 -7.24 -19.93 -21.12
CA CYS A 155 -6.78 -19.35 -19.86
C CYS A 155 -5.36 -19.86 -19.64
N GLU A 156 -4.40 -19.24 -20.32
CA GLU A 156 -2.99 -19.43 -20.06
C GLU A 156 -2.64 -18.51 -18.91
N THR A 157 -2.01 -19.08 -17.90
CA THR A 157 -1.31 -18.34 -16.86
C THR A 157 -0.27 -17.45 -17.55
N VAL A 158 -0.60 -16.19 -17.84
CA VAL A 158 0.33 -15.24 -18.48
C VAL A 158 1.40 -14.74 -17.48
N CYS A 159 1.19 -14.98 -16.18
CA CYS A 159 2.21 -14.78 -15.14
C CYS A 159 2.15 -15.93 -14.14
N ASP A 160 3.14 -16.83 -14.20
CA ASP A 160 3.42 -17.74 -13.10
C ASP A 160 4.19 -16.93 -12.05
N VAL A 161 3.72 -16.98 -10.80
CA VAL A 161 4.37 -16.31 -9.67
C VAL A 161 5.57 -17.18 -9.31
N GLU A 162 6.73 -16.85 -9.87
CA GLU A 162 7.97 -17.47 -9.45
C GLU A 162 8.28 -17.02 -8.01
N LEU A 163 8.43 -17.99 -7.11
CA LEU A 163 8.87 -17.79 -5.75
C LEU A 163 10.24 -17.11 -5.79
N MET A 164 10.36 -15.86 -5.36
CA MET A 164 11.67 -15.32 -5.02
C MET A 164 12.09 -15.97 -3.70
N VAL A 165 12.87 -17.05 -3.81
CA VAL A 165 13.52 -17.73 -2.69
C VAL A 165 14.70 -16.92 -2.17
#